data_AF-A0A916XRS2-F1
#
_entry.id   AF-A0A916XRS2-F1
#
_cell.length_a   1.000
_cell.length_b   1.000
_cell.length_c   1.000
_cell.angle_alpha   90.00
_cell.angle_beta   90.00
_cell.angle_gamma   90.00
#
_symmetry.space_group_name_H-M   'P 1'
#
loop_
_entity.id
_entity.type
_entity.pdbx_description
1 polymer ?
#
loop_
_entity_poly.entity_id
_entity_poly.type
_entity_poly.pdbx_seq_one_letter_code
_entity_poly.pdbx_strand_id
1 'polypeptide(L)'
;MFDTDYSPQSTNQYEWRAREGASIFLDGIAARRNAADFEDECVYTAIHELGHVFNLFHSPAPSYMERSATFPTTFPLKSCAFSTAETQLLRQCSSSEYIRPGGSAFGVLGGLAKGNVYESEANAPDLPKLRIKMDRTAFWQFEPVELDVEFSLPEKGGWKSRPIPDRLDTGFDDFNIWIEEPSGEKRRYRSIKHFCQSTAHLDVSPDKPFRRDISIFGQSGSFAFQKIGVHRVYATFKIADRVTISSNSIELEILPPRWEDSYFVAAHKVLHDVDLSRLLYYRTLDRSRKRKLRQLYDLAAIKKRHPLTGAIQYGLGRALAHQVEHGKSKGSTLANFTSQAQLYLSAATKRKDLGLHRREVAERKLASMKK
;
A
#
# COMPACT_ATOMS: atom_id res chain seq x y z
N MET A 1 1.58 -25.72 -16.97
CA MET A 1 3.00 -26.06 -17.17
C MET A 1 3.64 -24.74 -17.56
N PHE A 2 4.39 -24.13 -16.66
CA PHE A 2 5.05 -22.85 -16.95
C PHE A 2 6.36 -23.18 -17.66
N ASP A 3 6.52 -22.54 -18.81
CA ASP A 3 7.65 -22.68 -19.72
C ASP A 3 8.93 -22.19 -19.03
N THR A 4 9.99 -23.00 -19.06
CA THR A 4 11.21 -22.80 -18.26
C THR A 4 12.27 -21.92 -18.92
N ASP A 5 12.03 -21.36 -20.11
CA ASP A 5 13.09 -20.70 -20.90
C ASP A 5 12.75 -19.28 -21.39
N TYR A 6 12.06 -18.46 -20.59
CA TYR A 6 11.95 -17.02 -20.87
C TYR A 6 12.86 -16.19 -19.95
N SER A 7 14.09 -15.99 -20.40
CA SER A 7 14.99 -14.94 -19.90
C SER A 7 14.79 -13.66 -20.72
N PRO A 8 14.28 -12.56 -20.15
CA PRO A 8 14.40 -11.24 -20.75
C PRO A 8 15.58 -10.50 -20.10
N GLN A 9 16.78 -11.09 -20.16
CA GLN A 9 18.04 -10.36 -19.99
C GLN A 9 18.97 -10.76 -21.13
N SER A 10 18.77 -10.16 -22.30
CA SER A 10 19.83 -9.73 -23.24
C SER A 10 19.29 -9.56 -24.66
N THR A 11 18.78 -8.38 -24.96
CA THR A 11 19.01 -7.74 -26.25
C THR A 11 18.90 -6.23 -26.06
N ASN A 12 20.03 -5.54 -26.27
CA ASN A 12 20.16 -4.23 -26.93
C ASN A 12 18.92 -3.32 -26.88
N GLN A 13 18.96 -2.11 -26.33
CA GLN A 13 19.99 -1.09 -26.41
C GLN A 13 19.61 0.00 -25.40
N TYR A 14 20.56 0.87 -25.08
CA TYR A 14 20.25 2.25 -24.74
C TYR A 14 19.31 2.84 -25.80
N GLU A 15 17.99 2.72 -25.63
CA GLU A 15 17.09 3.68 -26.25
C GLU A 15 17.39 5.00 -25.55
N TRP A 16 18.26 5.77 -26.20
CA TRP A 16 18.38 7.21 -26.05
C TRP A 16 17.03 7.87 -26.36
N ARG A 17 16.01 7.61 -25.55
CA ARG A 17 15.00 8.63 -25.31
C ARG A 17 15.73 9.66 -24.46
N ALA A 18 16.25 10.70 -25.11
CA ALA A 18 16.57 11.93 -24.42
C ALA A 18 15.39 12.24 -23.49
N ARG A 19 15.64 12.63 -22.25
CA ARG A 19 14.56 13.08 -21.36
C ARG A 19 13.91 14.26 -22.07
N GLU A 20 12.73 14.05 -22.65
CA GLU A 20 11.97 15.03 -23.43
C GLU A 20 11.36 16.13 -22.53
N GLY A 21 11.96 16.39 -21.37
CA GLY A 21 11.39 17.14 -20.25
C GLY A 21 10.91 18.51 -20.66
N ALA A 22 11.79 19.39 -21.13
CA ALA A 22 11.39 20.72 -21.57
C ALA A 22 10.76 20.75 -22.98
N SER A 23 11.21 19.89 -23.90
CA SER A 23 10.82 19.94 -25.30
C SER A 23 9.34 19.63 -25.53
N ILE A 24 8.73 18.75 -24.72
CA ILE A 24 7.29 18.46 -24.82
C ILE A 24 6.44 19.69 -24.50
N PHE A 25 6.93 20.58 -23.64
CA PHE A 25 6.17 21.76 -23.24
C PHE A 25 6.26 22.89 -24.27
N LEU A 26 7.36 23.00 -25.04
CA LEU A 26 7.57 24.09 -25.99
C LEU A 26 6.52 24.10 -27.11
N ASP A 27 6.15 22.94 -27.65
CA ASP A 27 5.08 22.84 -28.67
C ASP A 27 3.72 23.26 -28.09
N GLY A 28 3.45 22.90 -26.83
CA GLY A 28 2.23 23.30 -26.12
C GLY A 28 2.18 24.80 -25.82
N ILE A 29 3.32 25.43 -25.51
CA ILE A 29 3.45 26.87 -25.28
C ILE A 29 3.26 27.61 -26.60
N ALA A 30 3.89 27.15 -27.68
CA ALA A 30 3.75 27.72 -29.03
C ALA A 30 2.30 27.73 -29.52
N ALA A 31 1.54 26.68 -29.21
CA ALA A 31 0.14 26.57 -29.60
C ALA A 31 -0.82 27.46 -28.77
N ARG A 32 -0.39 27.95 -27.60
CA ARG A 32 -1.30 28.60 -26.61
C ARG A 32 -0.98 30.06 -26.32
N ARG A 33 0.24 30.53 -26.61
CA ARG A 33 0.69 31.88 -26.25
C ARG A 33 0.93 32.73 -27.50
N ASN A 34 0.69 34.03 -27.36
CA ASN A 34 1.10 35.00 -28.39
C ASN A 34 2.63 35.19 -28.33
N ALA A 35 3.20 35.87 -29.32
CA ALA A 35 4.66 36.04 -29.42
C ALA A 35 5.31 36.70 -28.19
N ALA A 36 4.62 37.62 -27.50
CA ALA A 36 5.15 38.29 -26.31
C ALA A 36 5.11 37.38 -25.06
N ASP A 37 4.04 36.60 -24.92
CA ASP A 37 3.84 35.65 -23.81
C ASP A 37 4.63 34.33 -24.00
N PHE A 38 4.97 34.00 -25.24
CA PHE A 38 5.68 32.78 -25.60
C PHE A 38 7.07 32.72 -25.00
N GLU A 39 7.85 33.81 -25.13
CA GLU A 39 9.22 33.87 -24.62
C GLU A 39 9.26 33.76 -23.10
N ASP A 40 8.40 34.50 -22.39
CA ASP A 40 8.35 34.50 -20.92
C ASP A 40 7.94 33.12 -20.37
N GLU A 41 6.94 32.47 -20.98
CA GLU A 41 6.51 31.13 -20.60
C GLU A 41 7.59 30.07 -20.90
N CYS A 42 8.30 30.17 -22.04
CA CYS A 42 9.43 29.29 -22.34
C CYS A 42 10.56 29.42 -21.32
N VAL A 43 10.89 30.65 -20.91
CA VAL A 43 11.93 30.90 -19.90
C VAL A 43 11.49 30.34 -18.55
N TYR A 44 10.25 30.57 -18.13
CA TYR A 44 9.71 29.99 -16.89
C TYR A 44 9.79 28.46 -16.91
N THR A 45 9.29 27.82 -17.97
CA THR A 45 9.31 26.37 -18.12
C THR A 45 10.74 25.81 -18.13
N ALA A 46 11.67 26.46 -18.82
CA ALA A 46 13.07 26.03 -18.82
C ALA A 46 13.69 26.07 -17.41
N ILE A 47 13.41 27.11 -16.62
CA ILE A 47 13.90 27.25 -15.25
C ILE A 47 13.22 26.21 -14.33
N HIS A 48 11.93 25.95 -14.50
CA HIS A 48 11.17 24.93 -13.76
C HIS A 48 11.76 23.53 -13.96
N GLU A 49 11.97 23.14 -15.22
CA GLU A 49 12.55 21.84 -15.56
C GLU A 49 13.99 21.72 -15.06
N LEU A 50 14.75 22.82 -15.12
CA LEU A 50 16.07 22.88 -14.52
C LEU A 50 16.00 22.66 -13.00
N GLY A 51 14.99 23.19 -12.32
CA GLY A 51 14.73 22.91 -10.91
C GLY A 51 14.57 21.41 -10.62
N HIS A 52 13.88 20.66 -11.49
CA HIS A 52 13.78 19.21 -11.37
C HIS A 52 15.11 18.47 -11.56
N VAL A 53 16.02 19.00 -12.39
CA VAL A 53 17.39 18.47 -12.51
C VAL A 53 18.14 18.57 -11.18
N PHE A 54 17.84 19.59 -10.36
CA PHE A 54 18.36 19.75 -9.00
C PHE A 54 17.46 19.12 -7.92
N ASN A 55 16.57 18.22 -8.30
CA ASN A 55 15.69 17.48 -7.38
C ASN A 55 14.71 18.37 -6.60
N LEU A 56 14.40 19.57 -7.11
CA LEU A 56 13.36 20.41 -6.57
C LEU A 56 11.98 19.89 -6.98
N PHE A 57 11.04 19.92 -6.04
CA PHE A 57 9.66 19.49 -6.25
C PHE A 57 8.74 20.67 -6.49
N HIS A 58 7.57 20.36 -7.05
CA HIS A 58 6.49 21.32 -7.14
C HIS A 58 6.14 21.96 -5.79
N SER A 59 6.12 23.29 -5.78
CA SER A 59 5.75 24.12 -4.63
C SER A 59 4.31 24.63 -4.78
N PRO A 60 3.56 24.77 -3.67
CA PRO A 60 2.25 25.43 -3.68
C PRO A 60 2.35 26.96 -3.62
N ALA A 61 3.54 27.53 -3.42
CA ALA A 61 3.77 28.97 -3.34
C ALA A 61 4.31 29.53 -4.67
N PRO A 62 4.06 30.82 -4.98
CA PRO A 62 4.60 31.47 -6.18
C PRO A 62 6.11 31.34 -6.23
N SER A 63 6.60 30.54 -7.17
CA SER A 63 8.01 30.24 -7.38
C SER A 63 8.21 29.64 -8.76
N TYR A 64 9.46 29.43 -9.17
CA TYR A 64 9.74 28.65 -10.39
C TYR A 64 9.26 27.20 -10.29
N MET A 65 9.00 26.68 -9.08
CA MET A 65 8.49 25.32 -8.89
C MET A 65 6.96 25.27 -8.75
N GLU A 66 6.22 26.35 -9.01
CA GLU A 66 4.77 26.32 -8.91
C GLU A 66 4.14 25.36 -9.95
N ARG A 67 3.09 24.62 -9.55
CA ARG A 67 2.40 23.67 -10.44
C ARG A 67 1.72 24.41 -11.59
N SER A 68 2.02 24.03 -12.83
CA SER A 68 1.44 24.66 -14.03
C SER A 68 -0.05 24.37 -14.28
N ALA A 69 -0.71 23.60 -13.41
CA ALA A 69 -1.88 22.80 -13.80
C ALA A 69 -3.19 23.56 -14.06
N THR A 70 -3.32 24.88 -13.86
CA THR A 70 -4.65 25.51 -13.94
C THR A 70 -4.74 26.99 -14.32
N PHE A 71 -3.66 27.71 -14.61
CA PHE A 71 -3.78 29.16 -14.84
C PHE A 71 -3.96 29.52 -16.34
N PRO A 72 -5.06 30.21 -16.71
CA PRO A 72 -5.22 30.76 -18.06
C PRO A 72 -4.28 31.94 -18.35
N THR A 73 -3.72 32.56 -17.31
CA THR A 73 -2.80 33.70 -17.37
C THR A 73 -1.35 33.23 -17.51
N THR A 74 -0.51 34.06 -18.13
CA THR A 74 0.95 33.87 -18.16
C THR A 74 1.58 33.94 -16.78
N PHE A 75 2.64 33.17 -16.55
CA PHE A 75 3.42 33.29 -15.33
C PHE A 75 4.18 34.63 -15.33
N PRO A 76 4.06 35.44 -14.28
CA PRO A 76 4.74 36.73 -14.22
C PRO A 76 6.23 36.51 -13.92
N LEU A 77 7.01 36.27 -14.98
CA LEU A 77 8.44 35.93 -14.91
C LEU A 77 9.25 36.89 -14.01
N LYS A 78 8.92 38.19 -14.07
CA LYS A 78 9.57 39.26 -13.27
C LYS A 78 9.29 39.18 -11.76
N SER A 79 8.31 38.39 -11.33
CA SER A 79 7.99 38.16 -9.92
C SER A 79 8.21 36.71 -9.46
N CYS A 80 8.59 35.80 -10.36
CA CYS A 80 8.95 34.43 -10.01
C CYS A 80 10.40 34.36 -9.54
N ALA A 81 10.63 33.72 -8.40
CA ALA A 81 11.95 33.39 -7.89
C ALA A 81 11.91 32.01 -7.23
N PHE A 82 13.06 31.37 -7.04
CA PHE A 82 13.11 30.23 -6.13
C PHE A 82 12.78 30.70 -4.72
N SER A 83 11.98 29.91 -4.00
CA SER A 83 11.67 30.20 -2.60
C SER A 83 12.95 30.17 -1.75
N THR A 84 12.89 30.71 -0.53
CA THR A 84 14.02 30.65 0.41
C THR A 84 14.48 29.21 0.66
N ALA A 85 13.54 28.27 0.73
CA ALA A 85 13.82 26.85 0.92
C ALA A 85 14.48 26.21 -0.32
N GLU A 86 13.94 26.47 -1.52
CA GLU A 86 14.54 26.01 -2.78
C GLU A 86 15.95 26.56 -2.97
N THR A 87 16.16 27.84 -2.65
CA THR A 87 17.48 28.49 -2.69
C THR A 87 18.45 27.84 -1.70
N GLN A 88 18.00 27.48 -0.50
CA GLN A 88 18.83 26.77 0.48
C GLN A 88 19.22 25.35 0.03
N LEU A 89 18.34 24.66 -0.69
CA LEU A 89 18.66 23.37 -1.30
C LEU A 89 19.68 23.56 -2.43
N LEU A 90 19.43 24.47 -3.36
CA LEU A 90 20.32 24.75 -4.50
C LEU A 90 21.74 25.14 -4.07
N ARG A 91 21.91 25.82 -2.94
CA ARG A 91 23.23 26.12 -2.36
C ARG A 91 24.07 24.89 -2.03
N GLN A 92 23.44 23.72 -1.89
CA GLN A 92 24.10 22.45 -1.58
C GLN A 92 24.45 21.65 -2.84
N CYS A 93 24.24 22.19 -4.03
CA CYS A 93 24.53 21.51 -5.30
C CYS A 93 25.95 20.95 -5.40
N SER A 94 26.96 21.63 -4.85
CA SER A 94 28.35 21.17 -4.89
C SER A 94 28.69 20.10 -3.85
N SER A 95 27.88 19.97 -2.79
CA SER A 95 28.21 19.18 -1.59
C SER A 95 27.21 18.05 -1.30
N SER A 96 26.02 18.08 -1.91
CA SER A 96 24.96 17.10 -1.68
C SER A 96 24.73 16.27 -2.93
N GLU A 97 24.88 14.95 -2.81
CA GLU A 97 24.50 14.02 -3.87
C GLU A 97 23.00 14.07 -4.19
N TYR A 98 22.17 14.60 -3.28
CA TYR A 98 20.73 14.68 -3.48
C TYR A 98 20.26 15.86 -4.32
N ILE A 99 21.09 16.91 -4.45
CA ILE A 99 20.74 18.15 -5.15
C ILE A 99 21.54 18.30 -6.46
N ARG A 100 22.74 17.73 -6.56
CA ARG A 100 23.56 17.89 -7.78
C ARG A 100 22.90 17.25 -9.01
N PRO A 101 23.05 17.84 -10.22
CA PRO A 101 22.64 17.21 -11.46
C PRO A 101 23.29 15.84 -11.62
N GLY A 102 22.49 14.81 -11.92
CA GLY A 102 22.98 13.44 -12.08
C GLY A 102 23.43 12.76 -10.77
N GLY A 103 23.09 13.34 -9.62
CA GLY A 103 23.27 12.73 -8.30
C GLY A 103 22.24 11.63 -8.02
N SER A 104 21.48 11.78 -6.94
CA SER A 104 20.43 10.82 -6.57
C SER A 104 19.29 10.78 -7.59
N ALA A 105 18.49 9.72 -7.53
CA ALA A 105 17.24 9.66 -8.28
C ALA A 105 16.32 10.83 -7.90
N PHE A 106 15.57 11.33 -8.89
CA PHE A 106 14.57 12.36 -8.66
C PHE A 106 13.56 11.87 -7.62
N GLY A 107 13.29 12.70 -6.63
CA GLY A 107 12.43 12.44 -5.51
C GLY A 107 13.12 11.96 -4.23
N VAL A 108 14.42 11.66 -4.29
CA VAL A 108 15.21 11.16 -3.15
C VAL A 108 16.03 12.32 -2.56
N LEU A 109 15.54 12.95 -1.48
CA LEU A 109 16.23 14.08 -0.83
C LEU A 109 17.06 13.67 0.41
N GLY A 110 17.04 12.39 0.80
CA GLY A 110 17.75 11.91 1.99
C GLY A 110 17.42 12.71 3.25
N GLY A 111 18.44 13.08 4.03
CA GLY A 111 18.29 13.92 5.23
C GLY A 111 17.92 15.39 4.96
N LEU A 112 17.90 15.83 3.70
CA LEU A 112 17.46 17.16 3.28
C LEU A 112 15.94 17.27 3.12
N ALA A 113 15.21 16.14 3.26
CA ALA A 113 13.76 16.11 3.34
C ALA A 113 13.21 16.85 4.59
N LYS A 114 14.07 17.29 5.51
CA LYS A 114 13.71 18.21 6.60
C LYS A 114 13.41 19.60 6.05
N GLY A 115 12.27 19.74 5.37
CA GLY A 115 11.84 21.06 4.97
C GLY A 115 10.64 21.15 4.03
N ASN A 116 10.32 20.16 3.19
CA ASN A 116 9.11 20.25 2.37
C ASN A 116 8.54 18.89 1.93
N VAL A 117 7.34 18.63 2.45
CA VAL A 117 6.26 17.77 1.94
C VAL A 117 6.58 16.27 1.85
N TYR A 118 6.61 15.62 3.02
CA TYR A 118 5.86 14.39 3.35
C TYR A 118 6.10 13.96 4.81
N GLU A 119 6.91 14.71 5.57
CA GLU A 119 6.96 14.66 7.03
C GLU A 119 6.26 15.89 7.64
N SER A 120 4.95 15.96 7.48
CA SER A 120 4.11 16.66 8.45
C SER A 120 2.85 15.85 8.73
N GLU A 121 3.03 14.64 9.25
CA GLU A 121 2.15 14.26 10.36
C GLU A 121 2.59 15.06 11.59
N ALA A 122 2.38 16.38 11.52
CA ALA A 122 1.97 17.07 12.71
C ALA A 122 0.71 16.31 13.15
N ASN A 123 0.86 15.57 14.24
CA ASN A 123 -0.23 15.05 15.06
C ASN A 123 -1.11 16.24 15.47
N ALA A 124 -1.86 16.84 14.55
CA ALA A 124 -2.93 17.74 14.89
C ALA A 124 -3.90 16.86 15.70
N PRO A 125 -4.01 17.10 17.02
CA PRO A 125 -4.77 16.21 17.89
C PRO A 125 -6.25 16.14 17.49
N ASP A 126 -6.71 17.07 16.65
CA ASP A 126 -8.12 17.31 16.31
C ASP A 126 -8.54 16.83 14.90
N LEU A 127 -7.70 16.05 14.20
CA LEU A 127 -8.05 15.49 12.88
C LEU A 127 -8.31 13.97 12.92
N PRO A 128 -9.18 13.44 12.03
CA PRO A 128 -9.32 11.99 11.83
C PRO A 128 -7.98 11.33 11.52
N LYS A 129 -7.76 10.14 12.09
CA LYS A 129 -6.50 9.40 11.95
C LYS A 129 -6.72 8.07 11.26
N LEU A 130 -5.92 7.82 10.23
CA LEU A 130 -5.72 6.50 9.66
C LEU A 130 -4.44 5.93 10.26
N ARG A 131 -4.48 4.67 10.70
CA ARG A 131 -3.30 3.99 11.24
C ARG A 131 -3.23 2.59 10.68
N ILE A 132 -2.02 2.18 10.31
CA ILE A 132 -1.73 0.81 9.92
C ILE A 132 -0.75 0.20 10.92
N LYS A 133 -0.98 -1.06 11.27
CA LYS A 133 -0.13 -1.84 12.17
C LYS A 133 0.13 -3.22 11.58
N MET A 134 1.28 -3.78 11.93
CA MET A 134 1.63 -5.17 11.69
C MET A 134 2.38 -5.72 12.91
N ASP A 135 2.16 -6.98 13.25
CA ASP A 135 2.84 -7.63 14.39
C ASP A 135 4.09 -8.40 13.97
N ARG A 136 4.20 -8.68 12.68
CA ARG A 136 5.33 -9.34 12.05
C ARG A 136 5.96 -8.38 11.08
N THR A 137 7.28 -8.25 11.13
CA THR A 137 8.04 -7.31 10.31
C THR A 137 8.92 -7.99 9.26
N ALA A 138 8.94 -9.33 9.15
CA ALA A 138 9.79 -10.04 8.20
C ALA A 138 9.03 -11.18 7.51
N PHE A 139 8.96 -11.20 6.19
CA PHE A 139 8.12 -12.09 5.39
C PHE A 139 8.90 -12.73 4.24
N TRP A 140 8.54 -13.93 3.81
CA TRP A 140 8.95 -14.37 2.47
C TRP A 140 8.07 -13.71 1.42
N GLN A 141 8.60 -13.59 0.20
CA GLN A 141 7.95 -12.90 -0.90
C GLN A 141 6.52 -13.37 -1.22
N PHE A 142 6.25 -14.66 -1.03
CA PHE A 142 4.97 -15.30 -1.31
C PHE A 142 4.02 -15.34 -0.12
N GLU A 143 4.44 -14.82 1.05
CA GLU A 143 3.61 -14.82 2.24
C GLU A 143 2.60 -13.66 2.24
N PRO A 144 1.45 -13.85 2.90
CA PRO A 144 0.55 -12.74 3.18
C PRO A 144 1.24 -11.72 4.10
N VAL A 145 1.31 -10.46 3.67
CA VAL A 145 1.54 -9.34 4.58
C VAL A 145 0.19 -8.87 5.09
N GLU A 146 -0.02 -9.02 6.40
CA GLU A 146 -1.31 -8.76 7.03
C GLU A 146 -1.26 -7.45 7.80
N LEU A 147 -2.14 -6.52 7.42
CA LEU A 147 -2.25 -5.20 8.02
C LEU A 147 -3.52 -5.11 8.87
N ASP A 148 -3.37 -4.61 10.09
CA ASP A 148 -4.48 -4.12 10.90
C ASP A 148 -4.63 -2.63 10.60
N VAL A 149 -5.71 -2.26 9.91
CA VAL A 149 -6.02 -0.87 9.55
C VAL A 149 -7.07 -0.32 10.50
N GLU A 150 -6.81 0.83 11.08
CA GLU A 150 -7.69 1.53 12.02
C GLU A 150 -7.97 2.94 11.52
N PHE A 151 -9.25 3.29 11.44
CA PHE A 151 -9.71 4.66 11.26
C PHE A 151 -10.36 5.13 12.57
N SER A 152 -9.92 6.28 13.07
CA SER A 152 -10.39 6.83 14.35
C SER A 152 -10.66 8.31 14.23
N LEU A 153 -11.66 8.77 14.99
CA LEU A 153 -11.90 10.19 15.23
C LEU A 153 -11.15 10.62 16.49
N PRO A 154 -10.70 11.88 16.57
CA PRO A 154 -10.01 12.38 17.75
C PRO A 154 -10.96 12.43 18.97
N GLU A 155 -10.43 12.06 20.14
CA GLU A 155 -11.18 12.11 21.41
C GLU A 155 -11.42 13.55 21.89
N LYS A 156 -10.50 14.46 21.54
CA LYS A 156 -10.58 15.89 21.86
C LYS A 156 -11.19 16.64 20.66
N GLY A 157 -11.88 17.75 20.94
CA GLY A 157 -12.50 18.60 19.91
C GLY A 157 -14.00 18.38 19.68
N GLY A 158 -14.69 17.64 20.56
CA GLY A 158 -16.16 17.54 20.53
C GLY A 158 -16.72 16.74 19.34
N TRP A 159 -15.90 15.90 18.71
CA TRP A 159 -16.32 15.04 17.61
C TRP A 159 -17.36 14.03 18.10
N LYS A 160 -18.54 14.09 17.49
CA LYS A 160 -19.58 13.05 17.63
C LYS A 160 -19.35 11.95 16.60
N SER A 161 -20.18 10.92 16.66
CA SER A 161 -20.27 9.92 15.59
C SER A 161 -20.39 10.60 14.22
N ARG A 162 -19.58 10.17 13.26
CA ARG A 162 -19.65 10.64 11.87
C ARG A 162 -19.77 9.46 10.91
N PRO A 163 -20.65 9.55 9.90
CA PRO A 163 -20.67 8.60 8.81
C PRO A 163 -19.45 8.83 7.92
N ILE A 164 -18.71 7.77 7.62
CA ILE A 164 -17.65 7.75 6.60
C ILE A 164 -18.01 6.73 5.53
N PRO A 165 -17.50 6.84 4.29
CA PRO A 165 -17.74 5.82 3.27
C PRO A 165 -17.27 4.43 3.73
N ASP A 166 -18.09 3.39 3.55
CA ASP A 166 -17.69 1.98 3.77
C ASP A 166 -16.81 1.48 2.61
N ARG A 167 -15.65 2.12 2.46
CA ARG A 167 -14.73 1.93 1.33
C ARG A 167 -13.28 1.76 1.76
N LEU A 168 -13.07 1.47 3.04
CA LEU A 168 -11.75 1.24 3.62
C LEU A 168 -11.28 -0.20 3.31
N ASP A 169 -11.09 -0.52 2.04
CA ASP A 169 -10.56 -1.81 1.55
C ASP A 169 -9.82 -1.58 0.24
N THR A 170 -8.76 -2.34 -0.01
CA THR A 170 -7.95 -2.29 -1.23
C THR A 170 -8.73 -2.55 -2.52
N GLY A 171 -9.96 -3.06 -2.44
CA GLY A 171 -10.85 -3.20 -3.59
C GLY A 171 -11.56 -1.91 -4.04
N PHE A 172 -11.46 -0.81 -3.29
CA PHE A 172 -12.01 0.49 -3.65
C PHE A 172 -10.90 1.48 -4.01
N ASP A 173 -11.17 2.39 -4.94
CA ASP A 173 -10.20 3.44 -5.32
C ASP A 173 -9.98 4.51 -4.26
N ASP A 174 -10.92 4.63 -3.32
CA ASP A 174 -10.83 5.57 -2.21
C ASP A 174 -9.76 5.16 -1.18
N PHE A 175 -9.39 3.88 -1.11
CA PHE A 175 -8.38 3.37 -0.17
C PHE A 175 -7.18 2.76 -0.90
N ASN A 176 -6.04 3.43 -0.79
CA ASN A 176 -4.83 3.06 -1.51
C ASN A 176 -3.71 2.68 -0.56
N ILE A 177 -3.02 1.58 -0.85
CA ILE A 177 -1.80 1.18 -0.17
C ILE A 177 -0.62 1.51 -1.09
N TRP A 178 0.40 2.13 -0.52
CA TRP A 178 1.65 2.46 -1.19
C TRP A 178 2.76 1.58 -0.63
N ILE A 179 3.61 1.09 -1.53
CA ILE A 179 4.78 0.28 -1.22
C ILE A 179 6.00 1.04 -1.75
N GLU A 180 6.94 1.34 -0.84
CA GLU A 180 8.28 1.80 -1.16
C GLU A 180 9.20 0.59 -1.17
N GLU A 181 9.80 0.30 -2.32
CA GLU A 181 10.80 -0.75 -2.53
C GLU A 181 12.12 -0.41 -1.80
N PRO A 182 13.03 -1.38 -1.61
CA PRO A 182 14.35 -1.13 -1.01
C PRO A 182 15.19 -0.10 -1.77
N SER A 183 14.91 0.07 -3.07
CA SER A 183 15.55 1.10 -3.91
C SER A 183 14.98 2.51 -3.70
N GLY A 184 13.97 2.68 -2.84
CA GLY A 184 13.23 3.93 -2.64
C GLY A 184 12.12 4.17 -3.68
N GLU A 185 11.94 3.26 -4.63
CA GLU A 185 10.90 3.35 -5.66
C GLU A 185 9.52 3.18 -5.01
N LYS A 186 8.62 4.14 -5.22
CA LYS A 186 7.27 4.11 -4.66
C LYS A 186 6.27 3.68 -5.72
N ARG A 187 5.39 2.75 -5.36
CA ARG A 187 4.28 2.32 -6.23
C ARG A 187 3.01 2.05 -5.44
N ARG A 188 1.87 2.26 -6.09
CA ARG A 188 0.57 1.87 -5.56
C ARG A 188 0.40 0.35 -5.67
N TYR A 189 0.01 -0.30 -4.57
CA TYR A 189 -0.41 -1.69 -4.57
C TYR A 189 -1.68 -1.85 -5.42
N ARG A 190 -1.62 -2.76 -6.40
CA ARG A 190 -2.74 -3.07 -7.28
C ARG A 190 -3.43 -4.34 -6.82
N SER A 191 -4.47 -4.15 -6.03
CA SER A 191 -5.34 -5.22 -5.56
C SER A 191 -5.97 -6.02 -6.71
N ILE A 192 -6.10 -7.33 -6.52
CA ILE A 192 -6.87 -8.20 -7.42
C ILE A 192 -8.38 -8.18 -7.10
N LYS A 193 -8.78 -7.62 -5.95
CA LYS A 193 -10.17 -7.28 -5.64
C LYS A 193 -10.51 -5.96 -6.29
N HIS A 194 -11.67 -5.91 -6.94
CA HIS A 194 -12.34 -4.67 -7.32
C HIS A 194 -13.80 -4.77 -6.87
N PHE A 195 -14.25 -3.77 -6.13
CA PHE A 195 -15.63 -3.67 -5.70
C PHE A 195 -16.35 -2.60 -6.53
N CYS A 196 -17.62 -2.83 -6.84
CA CYS A 196 -18.48 -1.76 -7.32
C CYS A 196 -18.60 -0.68 -6.25
N GLN A 197 -18.76 0.58 -6.65
CA GLN A 197 -18.93 1.67 -5.69
C GLN A 197 -20.09 1.38 -4.73
N SER A 198 -19.80 1.42 -3.43
CA SER A 198 -20.81 1.29 -2.37
C SER A 198 -21.26 2.68 -1.92
N THR A 199 -22.56 2.89 -1.77
CA THR A 199 -23.12 4.09 -1.12
C THR A 199 -23.28 3.91 0.40
N ALA A 200 -22.89 2.76 0.94
CA ALA A 200 -22.96 2.49 2.37
C ALA A 200 -21.97 3.38 3.14
N HIS A 201 -22.36 3.72 4.36
CA HIS A 201 -21.56 4.48 5.30
C HIS A 201 -21.36 3.69 6.59
N LEU A 202 -20.24 3.93 7.25
CA LEU A 202 -19.89 3.41 8.57
C LEU A 202 -19.97 4.55 9.58
N ASP A 203 -20.68 4.33 10.68
CA ASP A 203 -20.66 5.24 11.81
C ASP A 203 -19.40 5.00 12.64
N VAL A 204 -18.54 6.02 12.70
CA VAL A 204 -17.33 6.02 13.53
C VAL A 204 -17.47 7.08 14.60
N SER A 205 -17.21 6.70 15.85
CA SER A 205 -17.14 7.61 16.99
C SER A 205 -15.77 7.54 17.66
N PRO A 206 -15.37 8.52 18.48
CA PRO A 206 -14.07 8.50 19.14
C PRO A 206 -13.83 7.27 20.02
N ASP A 207 -14.89 6.76 20.66
CA ASP A 207 -14.88 5.55 21.50
C ASP A 207 -14.99 4.24 20.71
N LYS A 208 -15.37 4.32 19.42
CA LYS A 208 -15.59 3.16 18.56
C LYS A 208 -14.88 3.36 17.21
N PRO A 209 -13.55 3.19 17.16
CA PRO A 209 -12.82 3.27 15.91
C PRO A 209 -13.25 2.15 14.96
N PHE A 210 -13.21 2.43 13.66
CA PHE A 210 -13.39 1.40 12.65
C PHE A 210 -12.07 0.66 12.44
N ARG A 211 -12.14 -0.68 12.40
CA ARG A 211 -10.97 -1.53 12.20
C ARG A 211 -11.25 -2.56 11.11
N ARG A 212 -10.25 -2.82 10.28
CA ARG A 212 -10.30 -3.85 9.24
C ARG A 212 -8.96 -4.55 9.11
N ASP A 213 -9.02 -5.87 8.94
CA ASP A 213 -7.86 -6.67 8.54
C ASP A 213 -7.73 -6.68 7.01
N ILE A 214 -6.56 -6.29 6.50
CA ILE A 214 -6.24 -6.27 5.07
C ILE A 214 -5.03 -7.14 4.80
N SER A 215 -5.18 -8.13 3.91
CA SER A 215 -4.08 -8.94 3.44
C SER A 215 -3.51 -8.37 2.14
N ILE A 216 -2.20 -8.21 2.05
CA ILE A 216 -1.44 -7.91 0.84
C ILE A 216 -0.77 -9.22 0.43
N PHE A 217 -1.09 -9.72 -0.77
CA PHE A 217 -0.69 -11.08 -1.18
C PHE A 217 -0.07 -11.07 -2.57
N GLY A 218 -0.89 -10.80 -3.57
CA GLY A 218 -0.50 -10.68 -4.97
C GLY A 218 -1.10 -9.43 -5.58
N GLN A 219 -0.44 -8.97 -6.64
CA GLN A 219 -0.95 -7.96 -7.55
C GLN A 219 -1.14 -8.60 -8.94
N SER A 220 -1.82 -7.93 -9.87
CA SER A 220 -2.08 -8.46 -11.22
C SER A 220 -0.83 -9.11 -11.86
N GLY A 221 -0.78 -10.44 -11.84
CA GLY A 221 0.28 -11.26 -12.43
C GLY A 221 1.50 -11.60 -11.56
N SER A 222 1.62 -11.13 -10.30
CA SER A 222 2.80 -11.42 -9.45
C SER A 222 2.52 -11.27 -7.95
N PHE A 223 3.51 -11.58 -7.09
CA PHE A 223 3.44 -11.22 -5.67
C PHE A 223 3.50 -9.71 -5.47
N ALA A 224 2.89 -9.26 -4.38
CA ALA A 224 2.81 -7.84 -4.07
C ALA A 224 4.17 -7.22 -3.76
N PHE A 225 5.15 -8.00 -3.28
CA PHE A 225 6.51 -7.55 -3.02
C PHE A 225 7.47 -8.29 -3.95
N GLN A 226 8.31 -7.57 -4.69
CA GLN A 226 9.12 -8.15 -5.75
C GLN A 226 10.62 -8.23 -5.42
N LYS A 227 11.11 -7.27 -4.64
CA LYS A 227 12.52 -7.18 -4.27
C LYS A 227 12.72 -7.75 -2.86
N ILE A 228 13.93 -8.25 -2.57
CA ILE A 228 14.37 -8.67 -1.24
C ILE A 228 14.87 -7.43 -0.49
N GLY A 229 14.63 -7.35 0.81
CA GLY A 229 15.11 -6.26 1.67
C GLY A 229 13.98 -5.47 2.33
N VAL A 230 14.33 -4.33 2.91
CA VAL A 230 13.40 -3.49 3.68
C VAL A 230 12.52 -2.66 2.75
N HIS A 231 11.22 -2.73 2.97
CA HIS A 231 10.19 -1.95 2.30
C HIS A 231 9.49 -1.07 3.32
N ARG A 232 8.91 0.04 2.84
CA ARG A 232 7.95 0.84 3.62
C ARG A 232 6.56 0.71 3.04
N VAL A 233 5.58 0.64 3.92
CA VAL A 233 4.17 0.59 3.56
C VAL A 233 3.44 1.73 4.28
N TYR A 234 2.59 2.43 3.54
CA TYR A 234 1.64 3.40 4.10
C TYR A 234 0.34 3.34 3.30
N ALA A 235 -0.75 3.86 3.88
CA ALA A 235 -2.05 3.90 3.24
C ALA A 235 -2.57 5.34 3.13
N THR A 236 -3.42 5.58 2.15
CA THR A 236 -4.18 6.83 2.00
C THR A 236 -5.66 6.51 1.85
N PHE A 237 -6.53 7.31 2.46
CA PHE A 237 -7.98 7.11 2.40
C PHE A 237 -8.70 8.43 2.06
N LYS A 238 -9.49 8.41 0.98
CA LYS A 238 -10.37 9.52 0.60
C LYS A 238 -11.67 9.43 1.40
N ILE A 239 -11.84 10.31 2.37
CA ILE A 239 -13.03 10.35 3.24
C ILE A 239 -14.17 11.20 2.69
N ALA A 240 -13.84 12.19 1.86
CA ALA A 240 -14.76 13.11 1.22
C ALA A 240 -14.11 13.67 -0.05
N ASP A 241 -14.89 14.40 -0.85
CA ASP A 241 -14.32 15.10 -1.99
C ASP A 241 -13.23 16.08 -1.55
N ARG A 242 -12.05 15.93 -2.16
CA ARG A 242 -10.82 16.68 -1.86
C ARG A 242 -10.22 16.45 -0.47
N VAL A 243 -10.75 15.53 0.34
CA VAL A 243 -10.17 15.20 1.65
C VAL A 243 -9.60 13.79 1.63
N THR A 244 -8.27 13.70 1.62
CA THR A 244 -7.52 12.45 1.73
C THR A 244 -6.65 12.50 2.97
N ILE A 245 -6.74 11.47 3.81
CA ILE A 245 -5.85 11.30 4.95
C ILE A 245 -4.81 10.23 4.64
N SER A 246 -3.65 10.33 5.26
CA SER A 246 -2.59 9.32 5.18
C SER A 246 -2.45 8.60 6.51
N SER A 247 -1.93 7.39 6.48
CA SER A 247 -1.51 6.67 7.67
C SER A 247 -0.05 6.94 7.99
N ASN A 248 0.35 6.54 9.19
CA ASN A 248 1.75 6.28 9.51
C ASN A 248 2.39 5.33 8.48
N SER A 249 3.71 5.46 8.34
CA SER A 249 4.53 4.50 7.59
C SER A 249 4.99 3.37 8.52
N ILE A 250 5.05 2.15 7.99
CA ILE A 250 5.57 0.97 8.70
C ILE A 250 6.59 0.25 7.81
N GLU A 251 7.62 -0.31 8.44
CA GLU A 251 8.68 -1.05 7.75
C GLU A 251 8.46 -2.55 7.84
N LEU A 252 8.76 -3.26 6.75
CA LEU A 252 8.84 -4.72 6.70
C LEU A 252 10.02 -5.17 5.86
N GLU A 253 10.58 -6.32 6.19
CA GLU A 253 11.65 -6.98 5.46
C GLU A 253 11.10 -8.14 4.63
N ILE A 254 11.45 -8.16 3.35
CA ILE A 254 11.24 -9.33 2.50
C ILE A 254 12.52 -10.16 2.53
N LEU A 255 12.41 -11.36 3.10
CA LEU A 255 13.49 -12.29 3.32
C LEU A 255 13.92 -12.98 2.01
N PRO A 256 15.22 -13.31 1.86
CA PRO A 256 15.68 -14.10 0.73
C PRO A 256 15.09 -15.53 0.78
N PRO A 257 15.00 -16.20 -0.39
CA PRO A 257 14.55 -17.58 -0.45
C PRO A 257 15.50 -18.50 0.32
N ARG A 258 14.94 -19.52 0.98
CA ARG A 258 15.69 -20.51 1.79
C ARG A 258 15.38 -21.92 1.32
N TRP A 259 15.89 -22.28 0.14
CA TRP A 259 15.59 -23.55 -0.52
C TRP A 259 16.05 -24.79 0.26
N GLU A 260 16.99 -24.61 1.18
CA GLU A 260 17.46 -25.60 2.14
C GLU A 260 16.51 -25.84 3.32
N ASP A 261 15.59 -24.90 3.63
CA ASP A 261 14.57 -25.10 4.66
C ASP A 261 13.36 -25.85 4.08
N SER A 262 13.16 -27.10 4.51
CA SER A 262 12.03 -27.92 4.07
C SER A 262 10.67 -27.27 4.31
N TYR A 263 10.53 -26.44 5.35
CA TYR A 263 9.31 -25.68 5.59
C TYR A 263 9.13 -24.53 4.60
N PHE A 264 10.20 -23.85 4.20
CA PHE A 264 10.16 -22.85 3.13
C PHE A 264 9.69 -23.49 1.83
N VAL A 265 10.28 -24.63 1.43
CA VAL A 265 9.90 -25.35 0.21
C VAL A 265 8.42 -25.75 0.22
N ALA A 266 7.94 -26.27 1.36
CA ALA A 266 6.54 -26.63 1.53
C ALA A 266 5.62 -25.39 1.46
N ALA A 267 5.98 -24.31 2.17
CA ALA A 267 5.22 -23.06 2.18
C ALA A 267 5.16 -22.42 0.78
N HIS A 268 6.31 -22.36 0.10
CA HIS A 268 6.44 -21.87 -1.27
C HIS A 268 5.50 -22.62 -2.20
N LYS A 269 5.55 -23.96 -2.20
CA LYS A 269 4.68 -24.79 -3.05
C LYS A 269 3.20 -24.53 -2.80
N VAL A 270 2.79 -24.46 -1.53
CA VAL A 270 1.37 -24.32 -1.14
C VAL A 270 0.85 -22.91 -1.42
N LEU A 271 1.64 -21.87 -1.15
CA LEU A 271 1.25 -20.46 -1.31
C LEU A 271 1.46 -19.91 -2.73
N HIS A 272 2.08 -20.69 -3.63
CA HIS A 272 2.02 -20.42 -5.07
C HIS A 272 0.77 -21.01 -5.73
N ASP A 273 0.04 -21.90 -5.06
CA ASP A 273 -1.25 -22.37 -5.59
C ASP A 273 -2.28 -21.25 -5.52
N VAL A 274 -2.68 -20.76 -6.70
CA VAL A 274 -3.60 -19.62 -6.87
C VAL A 274 -4.92 -19.82 -6.09
N ASP A 275 -5.43 -21.04 -5.96
CA ASP A 275 -6.69 -21.29 -5.23
C ASP A 275 -6.52 -21.15 -3.72
N LEU A 276 -5.38 -21.60 -3.19
CA LEU A 276 -5.07 -21.49 -1.76
C LEU A 276 -4.73 -20.06 -1.37
N SER A 277 -3.98 -19.38 -2.23
CA SER A 277 -3.68 -17.95 -2.10
C SER A 277 -4.93 -17.09 -2.15
N ARG A 278 -5.85 -17.37 -3.08
CA ARG A 278 -7.17 -16.74 -3.12
C ARG A 278 -7.98 -17.06 -1.86
N LEU A 279 -7.96 -18.29 -1.35
CA LEU A 279 -8.65 -18.61 -0.11
C LEU A 279 -8.13 -17.76 1.05
N LEU A 280 -6.81 -17.66 1.21
CA LEU A 280 -6.22 -16.84 2.25
C LEU A 280 -6.52 -15.36 2.03
N TYR A 281 -6.53 -14.87 0.80
CA TYR A 281 -6.80 -13.46 0.51
C TYR A 281 -8.28 -13.06 0.63
N TYR A 282 -9.22 -13.88 0.15
CA TYR A 282 -10.66 -13.60 0.21
C TYR A 282 -11.29 -14.06 1.52
N ARG A 283 -10.63 -14.94 2.28
CA ARG A 283 -11.16 -15.55 3.51
C ARG A 283 -12.50 -16.25 3.26
N THR A 284 -12.65 -16.85 2.08
CA THR A 284 -13.84 -17.59 1.66
C THR A 284 -13.44 -18.92 1.03
N LEU A 285 -14.25 -19.95 1.28
CA LEU A 285 -14.06 -21.27 0.71
C LEU A 285 -15.02 -21.49 -0.46
N ASP A 286 -14.48 -21.78 -1.65
CA ASP A 286 -15.29 -22.31 -2.75
C ASP A 286 -15.39 -23.84 -2.62
N ARG A 287 -16.54 -24.42 -3.01
CA ARG A 287 -16.80 -25.87 -2.97
C ARG A 287 -15.77 -26.66 -3.78
N SER A 288 -15.30 -26.09 -4.90
CA SER A 288 -14.26 -26.66 -5.76
C SER A 288 -12.91 -26.81 -5.04
N ARG A 289 -12.65 -26.01 -4.00
CA ARG A 289 -11.34 -25.88 -3.33
C ARG A 289 -11.18 -26.74 -2.09
N LYS A 290 -12.21 -27.46 -1.66
CA LYS A 290 -12.19 -28.30 -0.43
C LYS A 290 -11.06 -29.34 -0.42
N ARG A 291 -10.75 -29.94 -1.57
CA ARG A 291 -9.70 -30.97 -1.70
C ARG A 291 -8.29 -30.40 -1.45
N LYS A 292 -8.08 -29.11 -1.72
CA LYS A 292 -6.79 -28.44 -1.55
C LYS A 292 -6.57 -27.94 -0.11
N LEU A 293 -7.62 -27.80 0.70
CA LEU A 293 -7.52 -27.35 2.10
C LEU A 293 -6.53 -28.17 2.93
N ARG A 294 -6.43 -29.47 2.64
CA ARG A 294 -5.50 -30.37 3.32
C ARG A 294 -4.06 -29.87 3.24
N GLN A 295 -3.66 -29.25 2.13
CA GLN A 295 -2.31 -28.71 1.98
C GLN A 295 -2.02 -27.55 2.95
N LEU A 296 -3.00 -26.67 3.20
CA LEU A 296 -2.86 -25.62 4.21
C LEU A 296 -2.88 -26.18 5.63
N TYR A 297 -3.65 -27.25 5.88
CA TYR A 297 -3.66 -27.94 7.17
C TYR A 297 -2.32 -28.59 7.47
N ASP A 298 -1.79 -29.33 6.51
CA ASP A 298 -0.50 -30.00 6.62
C ASP A 298 0.60 -28.94 6.80
N LEU A 299 0.58 -27.84 6.03
CA LEU A 299 1.53 -26.74 6.20
C LEU A 299 1.47 -26.11 7.60
N ALA A 300 0.28 -25.84 8.13
CA ALA A 300 0.10 -25.32 9.49
C ALA A 300 0.56 -26.31 10.58
N ALA A 301 0.58 -27.62 10.27
CA ALA A 301 1.02 -28.66 11.18
C ALA A 301 2.55 -28.83 11.23
N ILE A 302 3.27 -28.60 10.12
CA ILE A 302 4.74 -28.82 10.03
C ILE A 302 5.52 -27.98 11.04
N LYS A 303 5.38 -26.65 11.00
CA LYS A 303 6.00 -25.74 11.98
C LYS A 303 4.94 -24.96 12.74
N LYS A 304 4.36 -25.59 13.76
CA LYS A 304 3.31 -25.00 14.60
C LYS A 304 3.69 -23.64 15.18
N ARG A 305 4.97 -23.37 15.47
CA ARG A 305 5.43 -22.09 16.05
C ARG A 305 5.84 -21.02 15.02
N HIS A 306 5.89 -21.35 13.72
CA HIS A 306 6.28 -20.37 12.70
C HIS A 306 5.23 -19.25 12.58
N PRO A 307 5.62 -17.98 12.37
CA PRO A 307 4.67 -16.86 12.28
C PRO A 307 3.60 -17.01 11.18
N LEU A 308 3.99 -17.51 10.00
CA LEU A 308 3.06 -17.80 8.89
C LEU A 308 1.90 -18.71 9.31
N THR A 309 2.14 -19.65 10.23
CA THR A 309 1.12 -20.58 10.72
C THR A 309 -0.04 -19.85 11.37
N GLY A 310 0.19 -18.75 12.09
CA GLY A 310 -0.88 -17.95 12.68
C GLY A 310 -1.79 -17.32 11.62
N ALA A 311 -1.21 -16.77 10.55
CA ALA A 311 -1.97 -16.19 9.44
C ALA A 311 -2.77 -17.27 8.66
N ILE A 312 -2.18 -18.45 8.45
CA ILE A 312 -2.88 -19.59 7.81
C ILE A 312 -4.05 -20.06 8.68
N GLN A 313 -3.85 -20.27 9.98
CA GLN A 313 -4.90 -20.70 10.91
C GLN A 313 -6.05 -19.68 10.95
N TYR A 314 -5.72 -18.40 11.07
CA TYR A 314 -6.72 -17.32 11.02
C TYR A 314 -7.50 -17.33 9.69
N GLY A 315 -6.79 -17.43 8.57
CA GLY A 315 -7.38 -17.45 7.23
C GLY A 315 -8.33 -18.63 7.00
N LEU A 316 -7.89 -19.84 7.35
CA LEU A 316 -8.70 -21.05 7.28
C LEU A 316 -9.92 -20.97 8.20
N GLY A 317 -9.72 -20.54 9.45
CA GLY A 317 -10.78 -20.38 10.42
C GLY A 317 -11.87 -19.43 9.94
N ARG A 318 -11.49 -18.27 9.40
CA ARG A 318 -12.41 -17.29 8.80
C ARG A 318 -13.17 -17.88 7.60
N ALA A 319 -12.48 -18.56 6.69
CA ALA A 319 -13.08 -19.15 5.50
C ALA A 319 -14.10 -20.26 5.83
N LEU A 320 -13.80 -21.09 6.81
CA LEU A 320 -14.71 -22.14 7.29
C LEU A 320 -15.90 -21.53 8.05
N ALA A 321 -15.67 -20.56 8.94
CA ALA A 321 -16.75 -19.86 9.65
C ALA A 321 -17.70 -19.16 8.67
N HIS A 322 -17.18 -18.53 7.62
CA HIS A 322 -17.99 -17.95 6.56
C HIS A 322 -18.89 -19.00 5.88
N GLN A 323 -18.39 -20.22 5.65
CA GLN A 323 -19.20 -21.32 5.10
C GLN A 323 -20.27 -21.83 6.06
N VAL A 324 -20.04 -21.74 7.37
CA VAL A 324 -21.06 -22.08 8.37
C VAL A 324 -22.16 -21.02 8.36
N GLU A 325 -21.79 -19.74 8.31
CA GLU A 325 -22.73 -18.60 8.35
C GLU A 325 -23.57 -18.47 7.07
N HIS A 326 -22.98 -18.71 5.89
CA HIS A 326 -23.62 -18.43 4.60
C HIS A 326 -23.85 -19.68 3.73
N GLY A 327 -23.29 -20.82 4.11
CA GLY A 327 -23.33 -22.02 3.30
C GLY A 327 -24.65 -22.78 3.45
N LYS A 328 -25.19 -23.26 2.32
CA LYS A 328 -26.31 -24.23 2.30
C LYS A 328 -25.89 -25.65 2.75
N SER A 329 -24.76 -25.80 3.46
CA SER A 329 -24.26 -27.11 3.88
C SER A 329 -25.19 -27.69 4.95
N LYS A 330 -25.50 -28.99 4.87
CA LYS A 330 -26.39 -29.69 5.80
C LYS A 330 -25.68 -30.87 6.47
N GLY A 331 -26.16 -31.26 7.65
CA GLY A 331 -25.74 -32.47 8.35
C GLY A 331 -24.25 -32.51 8.71
N SER A 332 -23.60 -33.66 8.49
CA SER A 332 -22.22 -33.95 8.90
C SER A 332 -21.17 -33.00 8.32
N THR A 333 -21.41 -32.45 7.11
CA THR A 333 -20.48 -31.49 6.50
C THR A 333 -20.45 -30.16 7.26
N LEU A 334 -21.62 -29.68 7.71
CA LEU A 334 -21.71 -28.44 8.49
C LEU A 334 -21.02 -28.64 9.84
N ALA A 335 -21.29 -29.75 10.53
CA ALA A 335 -20.64 -30.09 11.80
C ALA A 335 -19.11 -30.16 11.69
N ASN A 336 -18.60 -30.74 10.60
CA ASN A 336 -17.16 -30.78 10.34
C ASN A 336 -16.57 -29.37 10.12
N PHE A 337 -17.25 -28.51 9.34
CA PHE A 337 -16.81 -27.13 9.15
C PHE A 337 -16.85 -26.31 10.43
N THR A 338 -17.89 -26.43 11.25
CA THR A 338 -17.97 -25.78 12.56
C THR A 338 -16.81 -26.21 13.45
N SER A 339 -16.56 -27.53 13.54
CA SER A 339 -15.49 -28.08 14.37
C SER A 339 -14.10 -27.59 13.92
N GLN A 340 -13.84 -27.60 12.60
CA GLN A 340 -12.58 -27.11 12.04
C GLN A 340 -12.43 -25.59 12.19
N ALA A 341 -13.49 -24.81 11.97
CA ALA A 341 -13.48 -23.37 12.17
C ALA A 341 -13.14 -23.03 13.63
N GLN A 342 -13.80 -23.71 14.59
CA GLN A 342 -13.53 -23.55 16.01
C GLN A 342 -12.08 -23.90 16.37
N LEU A 343 -11.56 -25.02 15.85
CA LEU A 343 -10.17 -25.43 16.08
C LEU A 343 -9.18 -24.37 15.61
N TYR A 344 -9.31 -23.89 14.37
CA TYR A 344 -8.35 -22.96 13.78
C TYR A 344 -8.47 -21.54 14.34
N LEU A 345 -9.69 -21.04 14.57
CA LEU A 345 -9.87 -19.74 15.22
C LEU A 345 -9.38 -19.78 16.66
N SER A 346 -9.61 -20.85 17.41
CA SER A 346 -9.09 -20.99 18.80
C SER A 346 -7.57 -21.10 18.85
N ALA A 347 -6.94 -21.66 17.81
CA ALA A 347 -5.50 -21.63 17.68
C ALA A 347 -5.01 -20.21 17.37
N ALA A 348 -5.68 -19.50 16.45
CA ALA A 348 -5.36 -18.14 16.04
C ALA A 348 -5.45 -17.13 17.20
N THR A 349 -6.43 -17.23 18.10
CA THR A 349 -6.54 -16.33 19.27
C THR A 349 -5.36 -16.41 20.22
N LYS A 350 -4.67 -17.55 20.26
CA LYS A 350 -3.49 -17.79 21.12
C LYS A 350 -2.17 -17.33 20.49
N ARG A 351 -2.19 -16.84 19.24
CA ARG A 351 -0.99 -16.42 18.48
C ARG A 351 -0.57 -15.01 18.87
N LYS A 352 0.68 -14.85 19.32
CA LYS A 352 1.24 -13.51 19.62
C LYS A 352 1.68 -12.76 18.37
N ASP A 353 1.99 -13.51 17.31
CA ASP A 353 2.34 -13.09 15.96
C ASP A 353 1.11 -12.72 15.10
N LEU A 354 -0.09 -12.82 15.67
CA LEU A 354 -1.34 -12.38 15.04
C LEU A 354 -1.84 -11.10 15.70
N GLY A 355 -2.21 -10.13 14.87
CA GLY A 355 -2.72 -8.83 15.27
C GLY A 355 -3.81 -8.90 16.29
N LEU A 356 -3.78 -7.94 17.24
CA LEU A 356 -4.80 -7.83 18.27
C LEU A 356 -6.19 -7.78 17.62
N HIS A 357 -6.36 -7.00 16.55
CA HIS A 357 -7.64 -6.91 15.87
C HIS A 357 -8.07 -8.26 15.27
N ARG A 358 -7.16 -8.97 14.61
CA ARG A 358 -7.44 -10.29 14.03
C ARG A 358 -7.77 -11.33 15.11
N ARG A 359 -7.12 -11.27 16.27
CA ARG A 359 -7.47 -12.09 17.43
C ARG A 359 -8.87 -11.77 17.96
N GLU A 360 -9.20 -10.49 18.15
CA GLU A 360 -10.55 -10.05 18.55
C GLU A 360 -11.61 -10.52 17.54
N VAL A 361 -11.33 -10.44 16.23
CA VAL A 361 -12.22 -10.94 15.18
C VAL A 361 -12.41 -12.45 15.29
N ALA A 362 -11.34 -13.21 15.51
CA ALA A 362 -11.41 -14.65 15.72
C ALA A 362 -12.24 -15.01 16.96
N GLU A 363 -12.08 -14.27 18.07
CA GLU A 363 -12.90 -14.44 19.29
C GLU A 363 -14.38 -14.15 19.04
N ARG A 364 -14.71 -13.06 18.34
CA ARG A 364 -16.10 -12.74 17.98
C ARG A 364 -16.74 -13.84 17.12
N LYS A 365 -16.00 -14.36 16.14
CA LYS A 365 -16.47 -15.48 15.29
C LYS A 365 -16.63 -16.78 16.08
N LEU A 366 -15.74 -17.06 17.03
CA LEU A 366 -15.90 -18.19 17.95
C LEU A 366 -17.16 -18.06 18.81
N ALA A 367 -17.43 -16.85 19.32
CA ALA A 367 -18.60 -16.58 20.15
C ALA A 367 -19.92 -16.72 19.36
N SER A 368 -19.96 -16.30 18.09
CA SER A 368 -21.15 -16.44 17.26
C SER A 368 -21.49 -17.89 16.91
N MET A 369 -20.49 -18.78 16.82
CA MET A 369 -20.68 -20.21 16.52
C MET A 369 -21.13 -21.06 17.73
N LYS A 370 -21.15 -20.49 18.94
CA LYS A 370 -21.65 -21.18 20.15
C LYS A 370 -23.13 -20.94 20.40
N LYS A 371 -23.71 -19.96 19.71
CA LYS A 371 -25.15 -19.67 19.70
C LYS A 371 -25.80 -20.54 18.63
#